data_AF-A0A7C9M9R8-F1
#
_entry.id   AF-A0A7C9M9R8-F1
#
_cell.length_a   1.000
_cell.length_b   1.000
_cell.length_c   1.000
_cell.angle_alpha   90.00
_cell.angle_beta   90.00
_cell.angle_gamma   90.00
#
_symmetry.space_group_name_H-M   'P 1'
#
loop_
_entity.id
_entity.type
_entity.pdbx_description
1 polymer ?
#
loop_
_entity_poly.entity_id
_entity_poly.type
_entity_poly.pdbx_seq_one_letter_code
_entity_poly.pdbx_strand_id
1 'polypeptide(L)'
;MSVPLLLVIDVLDEEAGLADVEDSQGRTYQLPAEWLPGAADGAGYRADLQGQTLTLSPFADAARLLRERSKQTLLDFSDAPGEDQ
;
A
#
# COMPACT_ATOMS: atom_id res chain seq x y z
N MET A 1 10.29 -13.20 -10.49
CA MET A 1 9.85 -11.80 -10.71
C MET A 1 9.41 -11.28 -9.36
N SER A 2 10.15 -10.36 -8.74
CA SER A 2 9.67 -9.70 -7.52
C SER A 2 8.49 -8.81 -7.91
N VAL A 3 7.35 -9.03 -7.28
CA VAL A 3 6.17 -8.18 -7.46
C VAL A 3 6.52 -6.80 -6.89
N PRO A 4 6.30 -5.69 -7.61
CA PRO A 4 6.57 -4.36 -7.06
C PRO A 4 5.68 -4.12 -5.84
N LEU A 5 6.29 -3.73 -4.72
CA LEU A 5 5.55 -3.39 -3.51
C LEU A 5 4.94 -2.00 -3.70
N LEU A 6 3.61 -1.91 -3.56
CA LEU A 6 2.88 -0.65 -3.61
C LEU A 6 2.51 -0.25 -2.18
N LEU A 7 2.71 1.02 -1.87
CA LEU A 7 2.40 1.63 -0.59
C LEU A 7 1.52 2.88 -0.82
N VAL A 8 0.55 3.11 0.05
CA VAL A 8 -0.31 4.31 0.01
C VAL A 8 -0.37 4.91 1.40
N ILE A 9 -0.18 6.22 1.52
CA ILE A 9 -0.36 6.92 2.80
C ILE A 9 -1.85 6.88 3.16
N ASP A 10 -2.17 6.24 4.28
CA ASP A 10 -3.51 6.23 4.85
C ASP A 10 -3.74 7.47 5.72
N VAL A 11 -2.76 7.77 6.58
CA VAL A 11 -2.73 8.94 7.47
C VAL A 11 -1.34 9.55 7.49
N LEU A 12 -1.25 10.87 7.35
CA LEU A 12 -0.04 11.65 7.59
C LEU A 12 -0.16 12.44 8.90
N ASP A 13 0.74 12.18 9.85
CA ASP A 13 0.89 12.98 11.06
C ASP A 13 2.06 13.96 10.88
N GLU A 14 1.73 15.20 10.51
CA GLU A 14 2.71 16.27 10.28
C GLU A 14 3.39 16.76 11.57
N GLU A 15 2.74 16.59 12.73
CA GLU A 15 3.30 16.99 14.03
C GLU A 15 4.37 16.00 14.50
N ALA A 16 4.11 14.70 14.32
CA ALA A 16 5.06 13.63 14.63
C ALA A 16 6.09 13.40 13.52
N GLY A 17 5.82 13.87 12.30
CA GLY A 17 6.66 13.63 11.13
C GLY A 17 6.61 12.17 10.65
N LEU A 18 5.48 11.50 10.85
CA LEU A 18 5.28 10.08 10.56
C LEU A 18 4.08 9.90 9.62
N ALA A 19 4.17 8.89 8.77
CA ALA A 19 3.12 8.50 7.85
C ALA A 19 2.78 7.02 8.05
N ASP A 20 1.50 6.74 8.26
CA ASP A 20 0.96 5.39 8.21
C ASP A 20 0.70 5.03 6.75
N VAL A 21 1.39 4.00 6.26
CA VAL A 21 1.28 3.52 4.88
C VAL A 21 0.70 2.11 4.84
N GLU A 22 -0.26 1.90 3.94
CA GLU A 22 -0.87 0.60 3.69
C GLU A 22 -0.26 -0.07 2.45
N ASP A 23 0.00 -1.38 2.51
CA ASP A 23 0.43 -2.19 1.38
C ASP A 23 -0.73 -2.93 0.67
N SER A 24 -0.42 -3.56 -0.46
CA SER A 24 -1.40 -4.35 -1.23
C SER A 24 -1.97 -5.60 -0.52
N GLN A 25 -1.53 -5.90 0.70
CA GLN A 25 -2.04 -6.98 1.55
C GLN A 25 -2.88 -6.44 2.72
N GLY A 26 -3.11 -5.11 2.79
CA GLY A 26 -3.82 -4.46 3.89
C GLY A 26 -2.98 -4.36 5.17
N ARG A 27 -1.65 -4.42 5.06
CA ARG A 27 -0.74 -4.24 6.20
C ARG A 27 -0.36 -2.78 6.30
N THR A 28 -0.46 -2.24 7.52
CA THR A 28 -0.06 -0.87 7.83
C THR A 28 1.35 -0.84 8.42
N TYR A 29 2.15 0.12 7.98
CA TYR A 29 3.50 0.38 8.45
C TYR A 29 3.66 1.87 8.75
N GLN A 30 4.44 2.21 9.78
CA GLN A 30 4.75 3.61 10.08
C GLN A 30 6.13 3.96 9.52
N LEU A 31 6.19 4.98 8.67
CA LEU A 31 7.41 5.47 8.02
C LEU A 31 7.65 6.94 8.35
N PRO A 32 8.91 7.42 8.43
CA PRO A 32 9.20 8.85 8.47
C PRO A 32 8.66 9.56 7.23
N ALA A 33 7.93 10.65 7.43
CA ALA A 33 7.39 11.44 6.32
C ALA A 33 8.49 12.01 5.41
N GLU A 34 9.69 12.26 5.96
CA GLU A 34 10.87 12.71 5.20
C GLU A 34 11.35 11.71 4.14
N TRP A 35 11.00 10.43 4.26
CA TRP A 35 11.33 9.41 3.25
C TRP A 35 10.35 9.42 2.06
N LEU A 36 9.24 10.15 2.19
CA LEU A 36 8.11 10.14 1.27
C LEU A 36 8.06 11.49 0.53
N PRO A 37 8.66 11.58 -0.67
CA PRO A 37 8.69 12.83 -1.42
C PRO A 37 7.28 13.25 -1.85
N GLY A 38 6.82 14.41 -1.36
CA GLY A 38 5.46 14.88 -1.60
C GLY A 38 4.41 14.16 -0.75
N ALA A 39 4.78 13.74 0.48
CA ALA A 39 3.87 13.14 1.44
C ALA A 39 2.57 13.94 1.60
N ALA A 40 1.44 13.25 1.44
CA ALA A 40 0.09 13.75 1.65
C ALA A 40 -0.84 12.54 1.82
N ASP A 41 -1.98 12.72 2.49
CA ASP A 41 -2.98 11.66 2.63
C ASP A 41 -3.43 11.12 1.26
N GLY A 42 -3.46 9.80 1.13
CA GLY A 42 -3.78 9.11 -0.12
C GLY A 42 -2.66 9.11 -1.17
N ALA A 43 -1.48 9.68 -0.89
CA ALA A 43 -0.35 9.63 -1.81
C ALA A 43 0.17 8.20 -1.97
N GLY A 44 0.39 7.80 -3.23
CA GLY A 44 0.84 6.47 -3.61
C GLY A 44 2.33 6.39 -3.94
N TYR A 45 2.97 5.29 -3.60
CA TYR A 45 4.39 5.04 -3.82
C TYR A 45 4.65 3.62 -4.33
N ARG A 46 5.67 3.50 -5.18
CA ARG A 46 6.30 2.22 -5.51
C ARG A 46 7.55 2.06 -4.66
N ALA A 47 7.59 0.98 -3.89
CA ALA A 47 8.73 0.55 -3.12
C ALA A 47 9.57 -0.46 -3.93
N ASP A 48 10.82 -0.11 -4.19
CA ASP A 48 11.81 -0.96 -4.84
C ASP A 48 12.90 -1.31 -3.82
N LEU A 49 13.04 -2.60 -3.50
CA LEU A 49 14.05 -3.09 -2.57
C LEU A 49 15.24 -3.65 -3.35
N GLN A 50 16.38 -2.96 -3.29
CA GLN A 50 17.63 -3.40 -3.88
C GLN A 50 18.65 -3.70 -2.78
N GLY A 51 18.78 -4.99 -2.44
CA GLY A 51 19.61 -5.43 -1.32
C GLY A 51 19.09 -4.90 0.01
N GLN A 52 19.81 -3.94 0.60
CA GLN A 52 19.43 -3.26 1.86
C GLN A 52 18.91 -1.83 1.64
N THR A 53 18.78 -1.40 0.38
CA THR A 53 18.32 -0.06 0.04
C THR A 53 16.87 -0.12 -0.42
N LEU A 54 16.00 0.59 0.29
CA LEU A 54 14.61 0.82 -0.09
C LEU A 54 14.50 2.16 -0.83
N THR A 55 13.97 2.13 -2.05
CA THR A 55 13.68 3.35 -2.81
C THR A 55 12.17 3.53 -2.93
N LEU A 56 11.67 4.69 -2.52
CA LEU A 56 10.27 5.07 -2.58
C LEU A 56 10.09 6.11 -3.69
N SER A 57 9.37 5.74 -4.75
CA SER A 57 9.08 6.62 -5.88
C SER A 57 7.59 6.96 -5.93
N PRO A 58 7.20 8.24 -6.08
CA PRO A 58 5.80 8.62 -6.23
C PRO A 58 5.15 7.86 -7.38
N PHE A 59 3.95 7.35 -7.13
CA PHE A 59 3.19 6.57 -8.11
C PHE A 59 1.69 6.83 -7.93
N ALA A 60 1.16 7.73 -8.77
CA ALA A 60 -0.23 8.22 -8.67
C ALA A 60 -1.28 7.09 -8.82
N ASP A 61 -0.97 6.04 -9.58
CA ASP A 61 -1.86 4.89 -9.75
C ASP A 61 -1.83 3.89 -8.58
N ALA A 62 -0.96 4.05 -7.58
CA ALA A 62 -0.84 3.08 -6.49
C ALA A 62 -2.16 2.92 -5.72
N ALA A 63 -2.82 4.02 -5.36
CA ALA A 63 -4.09 4.01 -4.64
C ALA A 63 -5.21 3.34 -5.44
N ARG A 64 -5.24 3.55 -6.76
CA ARG A 64 -6.19 2.90 -7.66
C ARG A 64 -5.96 1.39 -7.71
N LEU A 65 -4.70 0.97 -7.90
CA LEU A 65 -4.33 -0.43 -7.99
C LEU A 65 -4.50 -1.17 -6.65
N LEU A 66 -4.24 -0.52 -5.51
CA LEU A 66 -4.50 -1.09 -4.18
C LEU A 66 -5.99 -1.38 -4.01
N ARG A 67 -6.85 -0.41 -4.32
CA ARG A 67 -8.32 -0.56 -4.24
C ARG A 67 -8.84 -1.64 -5.18
N GLU A 68 -8.30 -1.73 -6.39
CA GLU A 68 -8.72 -2.75 -7.37
C GLU A 68 -8.30 -4.17 -6.92
N ARG A 69 -7.10 -4.31 -6.32
CA ARG A 69 -6.68 -5.58 -5.71
C ARG A 69 -7.51 -5.95 -4.48
N SER A 70 -7.79 -5.02 -3.57
CA SER A 70 -8.63 -5.29 -2.40
C SER A 70 -10.03 -5.75 -2.79
N LYS A 71 -10.61 -5.20 -3.86
CA LYS A 71 -11.90 -5.67 -4.40
C LYS A 71 -11.82 -7.09 -4.98
N GLN A 72 -10.73 -7.43 -5.65
CA GLN A 72 -10.53 -8.78 -6.18
C GLN A 72 -10.39 -9.82 -5.07
N THR A 73 -9.64 -9.51 -4.01
CA THR A 73 -9.56 -10.35 -2.81
C THR A 73 -10.93 -10.55 -2.16
N LEU A 74 -11.72 -9.49 -2.03
CA LEU A 74 -13.07 -9.58 -1.45
C LEU A 74 -14.01 -10.49 -2.26
N LEU A 75 -13.87 -10.50 -3.59
CA LEU A 75 -14.63 -11.36 -4.49
C LEU A 75 -14.20 -12.83 -4.41
N ASP A 76 -12.90 -13.10 -4.22
CA ASP A 76 -12.35 -14.45 -4.07
C ASP A 76 -12.93 -15.18 -2.83
N PHE A 77 -13.18 -14.46 -1.73
CA PHE A 77 -13.81 -15.01 -0.53
C PHE A 77 -15.31 -15.32 -0.66
N SER A 78 -15.99 -14.82 -1.70
CA SER A 78 -17.43 -15.02 -1.89
C SER A 78 -17.76 -16.29 -2.69
N ASP A 79 -16.76 -17.03 -3.18
CA ASP A 79 -16.94 -18.32 -3.87
C ASP A 79 -16.56 -19.49 -2.94
N ALA A 80 -17.16 -19.53 -1.75
CA ALA A 80 -17.26 -20.79 -1.01
C ALA A 80 -18.51 -21.50 -1.55
N PRO A 81 -18.41 -22.61 -2.30
CA PRO A 81 -19.59 -23.34 -2.72
C PRO A 81 -20.30 -23.84 -1.46
N GLY A 82 -21.58 -23.48 -1.32
CA GLY A 82 -22.44 -24.01 -0.28
C GLY A 82 -22.43 -25.54 -0.35
N GLU A 83 -21.85 -26.17 0.66
CA GLU A 83 -22.17 -27.56 0.98
C GLU A 83 -23.58 -27.58 1.56
N ASP A 84 -24.57 -27.65 0.67
CA ASP A 84 -25.89 -28.17 1.01
C ASP A 84 -25.72 -29.64 1.45
N GLN A 85 -25.88 -29.90 2.75
CA GLN A 85 -26.25 -31.22 3.25
C GLN A 85 -27.13 -31.12 4.51
#